data_AF-A0A2V6YYN4-F1
#
_entry.id   AF-A0A2V6YYN4-F1
#
_cell.length_a   1.000
_cell.length_b   1.000
_cell.length_c   1.000
_cell.angle_alpha   90.00
_cell.angle_beta   90.00
_cell.angle_gamma   90.00
#
_symmetry.space_group_name_H-M   'P 1'
#
loop_
_entity.id
_entity.type
_entity.pdbx_description
1 polymer ?
#
loop_
_entity_poly.entity_id
_entity_poly.type
_entity_poly.pdbx_seq_one_letter_code
_entity_poly.pdbx_strand_id
1 'polypeptide(L)' 'MPFSGLAIAWRGTPSLDDWVAYIVRTKSKKFILADHVSERKVKTLLSRLKTMSKKEVEQLAKG' A
#
# COMPACT_ATOMS: atom_id res chain seq x y z
N MET A 1 -9.90 1.54 6.22
CA MET A 1 -9.53 2.78 6.94
C MET A 1 -8.76 3.68 5.99
N PRO A 2 -9.10 4.97 5.86
CA PRO A 2 -8.31 5.90 5.05
C PRO A 2 -6.98 6.22 5.74
N PHE A 3 -5.87 5.99 5.04
CA PHE A 3 -4.54 6.43 5.48
C PHE A 3 -4.34 7.82 4.89
N SER A 4 -4.26 8.86 5.72
CA SER A 4 -3.93 10.23 5.28
C SER A 4 -4.77 10.74 4.08
N GLY A 5 -6.05 10.34 4.03
CA GLY A 5 -7.01 10.70 2.97
C GLY A 5 -6.91 9.88 1.67
N LEU A 6 -6.09 8.81 1.66
CA LEU A 6 -6.00 7.82 0.60
C LEU A 6 -6.63 6.50 1.06
N ALA A 7 -7.40 5.89 0.17
CA ALA A 7 -7.85 4.51 0.36
C ALA A 7 -6.71 3.58 -0.07
N ILE A 8 -6.18 2.80 0.87
CA ILE A 8 -5.16 1.79 0.59
C ILE A 8 -5.81 0.43 0.75
N ALA A 9 -5.66 -0.41 -0.27
CA ALA A 9 -6.09 -1.80 -0.25
C ALA A 9 -4.85 -2.70 -0.30
N TRP A 10 -4.99 -3.87 0.30
CA TRP A 10 -3.98 -4.91 0.25
C TRP A 10 -4.66 -6.26 0.12
N ARG A 11 -4.00 -7.17 -0.58
CA ARG A 11 -4.44 -8.56 -0.72
C ARG A 11 -3.21 -9.46 -0.81
N GLY A 12 -3.36 -10.68 -0.32
CA GLY A 12 -2.35 -11.72 -0.38
C GLY A 12 -2.88 -12.96 0.31
N THR A 13 -2.15 -14.05 0.17
CA THR A 13 -2.50 -15.32 0.79
C THR A 13 -1.72 -15.43 2.11
N PRO A 14 -2.38 -15.77 3.23
CA PRO A 14 -1.68 -16.02 4.48
C PRO A 14 -0.55 -17.04 4.29
N SER A 15 0.61 -16.76 4.87
CA SER A 15 1.83 -17.60 4.76
C SER A 15 2.50 -17.68 3.38
N LEU A 16 2.03 -16.92 2.37
CA LEU A 16 2.75 -16.76 1.09
C LEU A 16 3.32 -15.34 0.96
N ASP A 17 4.34 -15.21 0.11
CA ASP A 17 4.97 -13.93 -0.24
C ASP A 17 4.33 -13.30 -1.48
N ASP A 18 3.01 -13.46 -1.64
CA ASP A 18 2.20 -12.94 -2.74
C ASP A 18 1.42 -11.67 -2.35
N TRP A 19 1.77 -11.03 -1.23
CA TRP A 19 1.04 -9.85 -0.78
C TRP A 19 1.37 -8.65 -1.64
N VAL A 20 0.31 -7.92 -1.99
CA VAL A 20 0.34 -6.70 -2.78
C VAL A 20 -0.42 -5.62 -2.01
N ALA A 21 0.18 -4.44 -1.89
CA ALA A 21 -0.45 -3.25 -1.34
C ALA A 21 -0.53 -2.17 -2.43
N TYR A 22 -1.68 -1.52 -2.58
CA TYR A 22 -1.91 -0.51 -3.60
C TYR A 22 -2.87 0.58 -3.16
N ILE A 23 -2.72 1.77 -3.74
CA ILE A 23 -3.64 2.89 -3.53
C ILE A 23 -4.87 2.70 -4.43
N VAL A 24 -6.04 2.67 -3.81
CA VAL A 24 -7.34 2.69 -4.49
C VAL A 24 -7.63 4.12 -4.92
N ARG A 25 -7.55 4.38 -6.23
CA ARG A 25 -7.97 5.64 -6.87
C ARG A 25 -9.05 5.40 -7.90
N THR A 26 -9.90 6.41 -8.08
CA THR A 26 -11.00 6.42 -9.06
C THR A 26 -10.56 6.67 -10.51
N LYS A 27 -9.29 7.02 -10.76
CA LYS A 27 -8.78 7.30 -12.11
C LYS A 27 -7.62 6.37 -12.48
N SER A 28 -7.97 5.32 -13.24
CA SER A 28 -7.21 4.48 -14.19
C SER A 28 -5.79 3.97 -13.90
N LYS A 29 -5.06 4.43 -12.87
CA LYS A 29 -3.74 3.91 -12.52
C LYS A 29 -3.75 3.34 -11.11
N LYS A 30 -3.47 2.03 -11.01
CA LYS A 30 -3.15 1.37 -9.74
C LYS A 30 -1.73 1.79 -9.36
N PHE A 31 -1.60 2.47 -8.23
CA PHE A 31 -0.29 2.80 -7.67
C PHE A 31 0.08 1.70 -6.69
N ILE A 32 1.11 0.92 -7.04
CA ILE A 32 1.56 -0.22 -6.24
C ILE A 32 2.57 0.30 -5.20
N LEU A 33 2.29 0.02 -3.93
CA LEU A 33 3.14 0.37 -2.80
C LEU A 33 4.07 -0.78 -2.40
N ALA A 34 3.62 -2.01 -2.60
CA ALA A 34 4.40 -3.23 -2.41
C ALA A 34 3.84 -4.31 -3.34
N ASP A 35 4.75 -5.10 -3.92
CA ASP A 35 4.45 -6.19 -4.84
C ASP A 35 5.27 -7.42 -4.44
N HIS A 36 4.64 -8.61 -4.41
CA HIS A 36 5.29 -9.88 -4.06
C HIS A 36 6.10 -9.81 -2.75
N VAL A 37 5.42 -9.41 -1.66
CA VAL A 37 6.02 -9.34 -0.34
C VAL A 37 5.29 -10.22 0.67
N SER A 38 5.92 -10.49 1.80
CA SER A 38 5.27 -11.14 2.93
C SER A 38 4.21 -10.24 3.58
N GLU A 39 3.21 -10.87 4.22
CA GLU A 39 2.21 -10.17 5.03
C GLU A 39 2.85 -9.21 6.04
N ARG A 40 3.94 -9.65 6.69
CA ARG A 40 4.69 -8.86 7.67
C ARG A 40 5.20 -7.57 7.06
N LYS A 41 5.77 -7.62 5.84
CA LYS A 41 6.23 -6.42 5.14
C LYS A 41 5.08 -5.47 4.82
N VAL A 42 3.92 -5.99 4.39
CA VAL A 42 2.74 -5.15 4.17
C VAL A 42 2.28 -4.47 5.46
N LYS A 43 2.19 -5.19 6.58
CA LYS A 43 1.80 -4.60 7.87
C LYS A 43 2.77 -3.50 8.34
N THR A 44 4.07 -3.73 8.19
CA THR A 44 5.10 -2.72 8.49
C THR A 44 4.97 -1.50 7.60
N LEU A 45 4.75 -1.70 6.30
CA LEU A 45 4.51 -0.63 5.34
C LEU A 45 3.27 0.18 5.72
N LEU A 46 2.13 -0.47 5.99
CA LEU A 46 0.91 0.21 6.44
C LEU A 46 1.12 1.02 7.72
N SER A 47 1.89 0.50 8.67
CA SER A 47 2.21 1.22 9.90
C SER A 47 3.01 2.50 9.62
N ARG A 48 3.98 2.44 8.69
CA ARG A 48 4.75 3.60 8.23
C ARG A 48 3.89 4.59 7.43
N LEU A 49 2.95 4.10 6.63
CA LEU A 49 2.05 4.94 5.83
C LEU A 49 1.08 5.76 6.70
N LYS A 50 0.74 5.30 7.92
CA LYS A 50 -0.09 6.09 8.86
C LYS A 50 0.58 7.39 9.28
N THR A 51 1.91 7.41 9.39
CA THR A 51 2.67 8.60 9.80
C THR A 51 3.06 9.48 8.62
N MET A 52 2.79 9.04 7.38
CA MET A 52 3.15 9.76 6.16
C MET A 52 1.99 10.59 5.62
N SER A 53 2.35 11.70 4.99
CA SER A 53 1.43 12.58 4.26
C SER A 53 1.03 11.97 2.92
N LYS A 54 -0.16 12.31 2.42
CA LYS A 54 -0.68 11.87 1.10
C LYS A 54 0.35 11.95 -0.03
N LYS A 55 1.10 13.06 -0.11
CA LYS A 55 2.13 13.28 -1.13
C LYS A 55 3.29 12.28 -1.04
N GLU A 56 3.71 11.95 0.17
CA GLU A 56 4.80 11.00 0.41
C GLU A 56 4.36 9.58 0.04
N VAL A 57 3.13 9.21 0.41
CA VAL A 57 2.52 7.94 0.02
C VAL A 57 2.41 7.82 -1.51
N GLU A 58 2.03 8.89 -2.20
CA GLU A 58 2.00 8.93 -3.67
C GLU A 58 3.38 8.85 -4.31
N GLN A 59 4.41 9.48 -3.72
CA GLN A 59 5.78 9.37 -4.21
C GLN A 59 6.30 7.94 -4.06
N LEU A 60 6.07 7.33 -2.90
CA LEU A 60 6.49 5.95 -2.62
C LEU A 60 5.87 4.95 -3.60
N ALA A 61 4.63 5.21 -4.03
CA ALA A 61 3.92 4.34 -4.97
C ALA A 61 4.21 4.63 -6.45
N LYS A 62 4.95 5.70 -6.76
CA LYS A 62 5.33 6.06 -8.13
C LYS A 62 6.67 5.44 -8.56
N GLY A 63 7.52 5.06 -7.60
CA GLY A 63 8.89 4.63 -7.85
C GLY A 63 9.79 5.83 -8.11
#